data_AF-A0A7S2EFE6-F1
#
_entry.id   AF-A0A7S2EFE6-F1
#
_cell.length_a   1.000
_cell.length_b   1.000
_cell.length_c   1.000
_cell.angle_alpha   90.00
_cell.angle_beta   90.00
_cell.angle_gamma   90.00
#
_symmetry.space_group_name_H-M   'P 1'
#
loop_
_entity.id
_entity.type
_entity.pdbx_description
1 polymer ?
#
loop_
_entity_poly.entity_id
_entity_poly.type
_entity_poly.pdbx_seq_one_letter_code
_entity_poly.pdbx_strand_id
1 'polypeptide(L)'
;GSVASEPQTVDEAVHAAKRHPPRHPLRHRLTFSDSVRVVPIPMRTEYSDRVRERLWSNRVELHENAQRNAVEFASEGWDWRTVTEDEGMYRCAVSGELIHPVHCQQPYMGDDLGGGD
;
A
#
# COMPACT_ATOMS: atom_id res chain seq x y z
N GLY A 1 -13.61 13.48 90.40
CA GLY A 1 -14.66 13.12 89.42
C GLY A 1 -14.86 14.29 88.47
N SER A 2 -15.30 13.98 87.24
CA SER A 2 -15.55 14.90 86.12
C SER A 2 -14.36 15.05 85.14
N VAL A 3 -14.20 14.08 84.25
CA VAL A 3 -14.58 14.06 82.80
C VAL A 3 -13.48 14.68 81.92
N ALA A 4 -12.76 13.81 81.23
CA ALA A 4 -11.86 14.16 80.14
C ALA A 4 -12.69 14.59 78.91
N SER A 5 -12.22 15.62 78.20
CA SER A 5 -12.76 16.02 76.91
C SER A 5 -11.59 16.19 75.95
N GLU A 6 -11.47 15.27 74.99
CA GLU A 6 -10.56 15.37 73.84
C GLU A 6 -10.98 16.52 72.91
N PRO A 7 -10.03 17.32 72.40
CA PRO A 7 -10.14 17.96 71.09
C PRO A 7 -9.42 17.07 70.06
N GLN A 8 -10.12 16.24 69.27
CA GLN A 8 -10.75 16.53 67.97
C GLN A 8 -9.86 17.21 66.91
N THR A 9 -9.46 16.36 65.95
CA THR A 9 -9.14 16.58 64.53
C THR A 9 -7.68 16.83 64.11
N VAL A 10 -7.29 16.01 63.13
CA VAL A 10 -5.92 15.73 62.64
C VAL A 10 -5.84 16.13 61.17
N ASP A 11 -6.07 17.40 60.83
CA ASP A 11 -6.19 17.81 59.42
C ASP A 11 -5.36 19.05 59.04
N GLU A 12 -4.27 19.36 59.75
CA GLU A 12 -3.32 20.42 59.35
C GLU A 12 -2.02 19.92 58.69
N ALA A 13 -1.90 18.63 58.38
CA ALA A 13 -0.64 18.05 57.89
C ALA A 13 -0.65 17.52 56.44
N VAL A 14 -1.61 17.90 55.58
CA VAL A 14 -1.77 17.26 54.24
C VAL A 14 -1.74 18.25 53.07
N HIS A 15 -1.11 19.42 53.17
CA HIS A 15 -0.98 20.33 52.00
C HIS A 15 0.47 20.57 51.52
N ALA A 16 1.44 19.82 52.04
CA ALA A 16 2.84 19.88 51.60
C ALA A 16 3.26 18.75 50.63
N ALA A 17 2.35 18.25 49.80
CA ALA A 17 2.65 17.20 48.83
C ALA A 17 2.97 17.79 47.43
N LYS A 18 4.28 18.01 47.21
CA LYS A 18 5.01 17.83 45.94
C LYS A 18 4.28 18.24 44.65
N ARG A 19 4.42 19.51 44.25
CA ARG A 19 4.18 19.92 42.86
C ARG A 19 5.19 19.22 41.95
N HIS A 20 4.74 18.28 41.13
CA HIS A 20 5.55 17.76 40.03
C HIS A 20 5.74 18.87 38.99
N PRO A 21 6.97 19.12 38.50
CA PRO A 21 7.17 20.05 37.41
C PRO A 21 6.37 19.56 36.18
N PRO A 22 5.85 20.47 35.35
CA PRO A 22 5.13 20.08 34.15
C PRO A 22 6.04 19.19 33.30
N ARG A 23 5.62 17.94 33.09
CA ARG A 23 6.27 17.05 32.13
C ARG A 23 6.02 17.64 30.76
N HIS A 24 6.96 18.44 30.26
CA HIS A 24 6.93 18.84 28.86
C HIS A 24 6.91 17.57 28.01
N PRO A 25 5.96 17.43 27.06
CA PRO A 25 5.99 16.30 26.14
C PRO A 25 7.33 16.35 25.41
N LEU A 26 8.14 15.30 25.60
CA LEU A 26 9.41 15.16 24.90
C LEU A 26 9.09 15.25 23.41
N ARG A 27 9.60 16.29 22.75
CA ARG A 27 9.45 16.46 21.31
C ARG A 27 10.04 15.21 20.66
N HIS A 28 9.20 14.40 20.04
CA HIS A 28 9.61 13.18 19.38
C HIS A 28 10.50 13.58 18.20
N ARG A 29 11.81 13.52 18.39
CA ARG A 29 12.80 13.87 17.37
C ARG A 29 13.19 12.60 16.64
N LEU A 30 12.89 12.55 15.35
CA LEU A 30 13.40 11.52 14.47
C LEU A 30 14.93 11.69 14.40
N THR A 31 15.64 10.59 14.69
CA THR A 31 17.10 10.51 14.60
C THR A 31 17.43 9.32 13.72
N PHE A 32 18.54 9.43 12.98
CA PHE A 32 19.01 8.36 12.11
C PHE A 32 20.11 7.57 12.83
N SER A 33 20.14 6.26 12.61
CA SER A 33 21.23 5.40 13.06
C SER A 33 22.38 5.51 12.06
N ASP A 34 23.57 5.84 12.54
CA ASP A 34 24.80 5.87 11.71
C ASP A 34 25.33 4.46 11.40
N SER A 35 24.78 3.43 12.03
CA SER A 35 25.13 2.04 11.74
C SER A 35 24.51 1.58 10.43
N VAL A 36 25.36 1.33 9.43
CA VAL A 36 24.98 0.79 8.13
C VAL A 36 25.42 -0.67 8.03
N ARG A 37 24.55 -1.52 7.45
CA ARG A 37 24.89 -2.91 7.11
C ARG A 37 25.00 -3.05 5.61
N VAL A 38 26.19 -3.40 5.13
CA VAL A 38 26.41 -3.76 3.73
C VAL A 38 26.07 -5.24 3.56
N VAL A 39 25.14 -5.53 2.65
CA VAL A 39 24.77 -6.90 2.27
C VAL A 39 24.99 -7.02 0.76
N PRO A 40 25.71 -8.05 0.29
CA PRO A 40 25.88 -8.26 -1.15
C PRO A 40 24.52 -8.57 -1.79
N ILE A 41 24.33 -8.09 -3.02
CA ILE A 41 23.18 -8.45 -3.84
C ILE A 41 23.53 -9.77 -4.52
N PRO A 42 22.82 -10.88 -4.24
CA PRO A 42 23.09 -12.17 -4.86
C PRO A 42 22.87 -12.11 -6.38
N MET A 43 23.74 -12.79 -7.13
CA MET A 43 23.56 -13.01 -8.55
C MET A 43 22.37 -13.94 -8.80
N ARG A 44 21.78 -13.85 -10.01
CA ARG A 44 20.61 -14.66 -10.40
C ARG A 44 20.79 -16.18 -10.19
N THR A 45 22.01 -16.68 -10.33
CA THR A 45 22.38 -18.10 -10.18
C THR A 45 22.43 -18.56 -8.72
N GLU A 46 22.50 -17.63 -7.76
CA GLU A 46 22.59 -17.95 -6.33
C GLU A 46 21.21 -18.18 -5.70
N TYR A 47 20.13 -17.82 -6.40
CA TYR A 47 18.77 -18.10 -5.97
C TYR A 47 18.32 -19.50 -6.39
N SER A 48 17.55 -20.16 -5.52
CA SER A 48 16.87 -21.42 -5.86
C SER A 48 15.88 -21.21 -7.01
N ASP A 49 15.56 -22.28 -7.74
CA ASP A 49 14.66 -22.22 -8.89
C ASP A 49 13.31 -21.59 -8.52
N ARG A 50 12.73 -22.01 -7.38
CA ARG A 50 11.49 -21.45 -6.83
C ARG A 50 11.55 -19.95 -6.58
N VAL A 51 12.68 -19.43 -6.10
CA VAL A 51 12.83 -17.97 -5.87
C VAL A 51 13.01 -17.26 -7.21
N ARG A 52 13.81 -17.84 -8.11
CA ARG A 52 14.08 -17.28 -9.43
C ARG A 52 12.82 -17.16 -10.29
N GLU A 53 11.98 -18.18 -10.29
CA GLU A 53 10.72 -18.21 -11.04
C GLU A 53 9.69 -17.18 -10.55
N ARG A 54 9.80 -16.72 -9.31
CA ARG A 54 8.91 -15.70 -8.74
C ARG A 54 9.48 -14.29 -8.84
N LEU A 55 10.79 -14.16 -8.94
CA LEU A 55 11.47 -12.87 -8.99
C LEU A 55 11.59 -12.34 -10.43
N TRP A 56 11.63 -13.23 -11.42
CA TRP A 56 11.78 -12.86 -12.82
C TRP A 56 10.69 -13.49 -13.67
N SER A 57 10.04 -12.65 -14.47
CA SER A 57 9.14 -13.08 -15.53
C SER A 57 9.83 -14.00 -16.51
N ASN A 58 9.15 -15.07 -16.89
CA ASN A 58 9.67 -15.98 -17.90
C ASN A 58 9.46 -15.41 -19.32
N ARG A 59 10.01 -16.09 -20.33
CA ARG A 59 9.96 -15.62 -21.72
C ARG A 59 8.53 -15.51 -22.29
N VAL A 60 7.64 -16.41 -21.88
CA VAL A 60 6.24 -16.43 -22.33
C VAL A 60 5.51 -15.23 -21.75
N GLU A 61 5.63 -15.02 -20.44
CA GLU A 61 5.03 -13.88 -19.75
C GLU A 61 5.52 -12.54 -20.31
N LEU A 62 6.83 -12.41 -20.59
CA LEU A 62 7.39 -11.21 -21.22
C LEU A 62 6.79 -10.96 -22.62
N HIS A 63 6.58 -12.02 -23.39
CA HIS A 63 6.00 -11.94 -24.72
C HIS A 63 4.52 -11.50 -24.66
N GLU A 64 3.74 -12.14 -23.79
CA GLU A 64 2.33 -11.83 -23.58
C GLU A 64 2.14 -10.40 -23.05
N ASN A 65 2.94 -9.98 -22.07
CA ASN A 65 2.91 -8.60 -21.59
C ASN A 65 3.31 -7.60 -22.68
N ALA A 66 4.32 -7.90 -23.51
CA ALA A 66 4.70 -7.02 -24.60
C ALA A 66 3.58 -6.88 -25.66
N GLN A 67 2.92 -7.99 -26.00
CA GLN A 67 1.78 -7.97 -26.92
C GLN A 67 0.61 -7.16 -26.35
N ARG A 68 0.27 -7.39 -25.09
CA ARG A 68 -0.79 -6.65 -24.40
C ARG A 68 -0.47 -5.16 -24.31
N ASN A 69 0.73 -4.80 -23.84
CA ASN A 69 1.18 -3.41 -23.74
C ASN A 69 1.17 -2.71 -25.12
N ALA A 70 1.51 -3.41 -26.20
CA ALA A 70 1.47 -2.83 -27.54
C ALA A 70 0.05 -2.47 -27.98
N VAL A 71 -0.93 -3.34 -27.71
CA VAL A 71 -2.36 -3.07 -28.02
C VAL A 71 -2.89 -1.92 -27.17
N GLU A 72 -2.61 -1.93 -25.87
CA GLU A 72 -3.05 -0.89 -24.93
C GLU A 72 -2.46 0.47 -25.33
N PHE A 73 -1.15 0.55 -25.54
CA PHE A 73 -0.48 1.80 -25.88
C PHE A 73 -0.87 2.33 -27.27
N ALA A 74 -1.13 1.43 -28.22
CA ALA A 74 -1.66 1.83 -29.52
C ALA A 74 -3.07 2.44 -29.40
N SER A 75 -3.92 1.91 -28.50
CA SER A 75 -5.26 2.45 -28.27
C SER A 75 -5.26 3.85 -27.64
N GLU A 76 -4.14 4.23 -27.02
CA GLU A 76 -3.91 5.51 -26.36
C GLU A 76 -3.08 6.47 -27.24
N GLY A 77 -2.93 6.15 -28.53
CA GLY A 77 -2.28 7.03 -29.50
C GLY A 77 -0.75 7.08 -29.37
N TRP A 78 -0.13 6.10 -28.72
CA TRP A 78 1.32 6.08 -28.48
C TRP A 78 1.84 7.28 -27.67
N ASP A 79 0.99 7.93 -26.88
CA ASP A 79 1.37 9.03 -25.98
C ASP A 79 1.37 8.57 -24.52
N TRP A 80 2.57 8.44 -23.95
CA TRP A 80 2.75 7.99 -22.58
C TRP A 80 2.15 8.93 -21.53
N ARG A 81 1.82 10.18 -21.91
CA ARG A 81 1.17 11.16 -21.03
C ARG A 81 -0.32 10.92 -20.85
N THR A 82 -0.93 10.14 -21.73
CA THR A 82 -2.38 9.88 -21.74
C THR A 82 -2.70 8.42 -21.48
N VAL A 83 -1.72 7.63 -21.03
CA VAL A 83 -1.92 6.22 -20.69
C VAL A 83 -2.88 6.10 -19.52
N THR A 84 -3.77 5.13 -19.61
CA THR A 84 -4.80 4.82 -18.62
C THR A 84 -4.15 4.31 -17.34
N GLU A 85 -4.39 5.02 -16.25
CA GLU A 85 -3.99 4.61 -14.89
C GLU A 85 -4.93 3.52 -14.34
N ASP A 86 -4.56 2.91 -13.21
CA ASP A 86 -5.28 1.78 -12.61
C ASP A 86 -6.77 2.09 -12.34
N GLU A 87 -7.11 3.33 -12.01
CA GLU A 87 -8.49 3.80 -11.77
C GLU A 87 -9.37 3.75 -13.02
N GLY A 88 -8.76 3.81 -14.21
CA GLY A 88 -9.45 3.72 -15.49
C GLY A 88 -9.61 2.30 -16.02
N MET A 89 -9.04 1.30 -15.34
CA MET A 89 -9.12 -0.10 -15.74
C MET A 89 -10.31 -0.83 -15.11
N TYR A 90 -10.82 -1.86 -15.80
CA TYR A 90 -11.84 -2.75 -15.24
C TYR A 90 -11.22 -3.81 -14.34
N ARG A 91 -11.83 -4.11 -13.21
CA ARG A 91 -11.41 -5.23 -12.36
C ARG A 91 -12.14 -6.51 -12.77
N CYS A 92 -11.40 -7.54 -13.17
CA CYS A 92 -11.95 -8.86 -13.42
C CYS A 92 -12.49 -9.47 -12.12
N ALA A 93 -13.75 -9.87 -12.09
CA ALA A 93 -14.38 -10.45 -10.89
C ALA A 93 -13.83 -11.84 -10.52
N VAL A 94 -13.21 -12.55 -11.48
CA VAL A 94 -12.69 -13.92 -11.28
C VAL A 94 -11.21 -13.89 -10.91
N SER A 95 -10.37 -13.23 -11.71
CA SER A 95 -8.91 -13.19 -11.47
C SER A 95 -8.49 -12.05 -10.54
N GLY A 96 -9.31 -11.00 -10.39
CA GLY A 96 -8.96 -9.79 -9.64
C GLY A 96 -8.05 -8.82 -10.40
N GLU A 97 -7.61 -9.17 -11.61
CA GLU A 97 -6.69 -8.40 -12.45
C GLU A 97 -7.35 -7.13 -13.01
N LEU A 98 -6.52 -6.15 -13.32
CA LEU A 98 -6.92 -4.93 -14.03
C LEU A 98 -6.86 -5.17 -15.54
N ILE A 99 -7.96 -4.87 -16.21
CA ILE A 99 -8.16 -5.08 -17.64
C ILE A 99 -8.36 -3.71 -18.29
N HIS A 100 -7.49 -3.38 -19.24
CA HIS A 100 -7.62 -2.15 -20.01
C HIS A 100 -8.94 -2.14 -20.81
N PRO A 101 -9.69 -1.01 -20.88
CA PRO A 101 -11.01 -0.97 -21.52
C PRO A 101 -11.03 -1.43 -22.98
N VAL A 102 -9.94 -1.25 -23.71
CA VAL A 102 -9.79 -1.70 -25.10
C VAL A 102 -10.09 -3.20 -25.29
N HIS A 103 -9.80 -4.02 -24.28
CA HIS A 103 -10.02 -5.48 -24.36
C HIS A 103 -11.48 -5.88 -24.13
N CYS A 104 -12.33 -4.94 -23.67
CA CYS A 104 -13.76 -5.16 -23.45
C CYS A 104 -14.64 -4.54 -24.55
N GLN A 105 -14.07 -3.61 -25.34
CA GLN A 105 -14.75 -2.94 -26.43
C GLN A 105 -14.70 -3.78 -27.71
N GLN A 106 -15.27 -4.99 -27.71
CA GLN A 106 -15.70 -5.57 -28.97
C GLN A 106 -17.03 -4.91 -29.35
N PRO A 107 -17.14 -4.31 -30.55
CA PRO A 107 -18.44 -3.88 -31.02
C PRO A 107 -19.28 -5.14 -31.14
N TYR A 108 -20.49 -5.09 -30.57
CA TYR A 108 -21.58 -5.93 -31.04
C TYR A 108 -21.56 -5.81 -32.57
N MET A 109 -21.12 -6.86 -33.27
CA MET A 109 -21.63 -7.09 -34.60
C MET A 109 -23.13 -7.26 -34.37
N GLY A 110 -23.87 -6.18 -34.56
CA GLY A 110 -25.30 -6.26 -34.74
C GLY A 110 -25.48 -6.87 -36.12
N ASP A 111 -25.64 -8.18 -36.17
CA ASP A 111 -26.26 -8.90 -37.26
C ASP A 111 -27.72 -8.43 -37.39
N ASP A 112 -27.89 -7.22 -37.93
CA ASP A 112 -29.16 -6.80 -38.51
C ASP A 112 -28.92 -5.80 -39.64
N LEU A 113 -28.68 -6.34 -40.83
CA LEU A 113 -29.15 -5.75 -42.09
C LEU A 113 -29.63 -6.88 -43.00
N GLY A 114 -30.94 -7.11 -42.95
CA GLY A 114 -31.66 -7.86 -43.98
C GLY A 114 -31.54 -7.24 -45.37
N GLY A 115 -31.67 -8.10 -46.38
CA GLY A 115 -31.77 -7.70 -47.77
C GLY A 115 -31.60 -8.88 -48.71
N GLY A 116 -32.69 -9.62 -48.97
CA GLY A 116 -32.76 -10.56 -50.10
C GLY A 116 -33.71 -11.73 -49.88
N ASP A 117 -35.00 -11.54 -50.18
CA ASP A 117 -35.67 -12.04 -51.39
C ASP A 117 -37.01 -11.30 -51.57
#